data_AF-A0A959C4V4-F1
#
_entry.id   AF-A0A959C4V4-F1
#
_cell.length_a   1.000
_cell.length_b   1.000
_cell.length_c   1.000
_cell.angle_alpha   90.00
_cell.angle_beta   90.00
_cell.angle_gamma   90.00
#
_symmetry.space_group_name_H-M   'P 1'
#
loop_
_entity.id
_entity.type
_entity.pdbx_description
1 polymer ?
#
loop_
_entity_poly.entity_id
_entity_poly.type
_entity_poly.pdbx_seq_one_letter_code
_entity_poly.pdbx_strand_id
1 'polypeptide(L)'
;YFEQENEALQQHYPFYFEKFRTDGIEYDMFVGQSIDPALPFHRLYLQNLRLWQVQSMAEVCKMIQRMHAEMPKQLFVTHIIYVNSEPIDVSFRNDEKRFDVEGSYNIRYQMIKKRIDKVKIRDTDERLTQPGRIAIVYSAKADADEYVSYIRYLQAQHVLADDLERLELEELQGVSGLRALRVGVQLD
;
A
#
# COMPACT_ATOMS: atom_id res chain seq x y z
N TYR A 1 10.24 -3.06 -13.32
CA TYR A 1 10.14 -3.30 -11.87
C TYR A 1 8.87 -4.06 -11.54
N PHE A 2 7.70 -3.41 -11.33
CA PHE A 2 6.49 -4.11 -10.86
C PHE A 2 5.99 -5.29 -11.72
N GLU A 3 6.15 -5.24 -13.04
CA GLU A 3 5.77 -6.36 -13.92
C GLU A 3 6.65 -7.60 -13.67
N GLN A 4 7.96 -7.40 -13.56
CA GLN A 4 8.91 -8.45 -13.25
C GLN A 4 8.69 -9.02 -11.84
N GLU A 5 8.42 -8.16 -10.85
CA GLU A 5 8.09 -8.60 -9.50
C GLU A 5 6.78 -9.38 -9.45
N ASN A 6 5.77 -8.95 -10.21
CA ASN A 6 4.51 -9.68 -10.32
C ASN A 6 4.74 -11.10 -10.89
N GLU A 7 5.51 -11.24 -11.97
CA GLU A 7 5.85 -12.56 -12.52
C GLU A 7 6.52 -13.48 -11.49
N ALA A 8 7.43 -12.94 -10.66
CA ALA A 8 8.08 -13.70 -9.60
C ALA A 8 7.09 -14.10 -8.48
N LEU A 9 6.25 -13.18 -8.01
CA LEU A 9 5.28 -13.44 -6.95
C LEU A 9 4.21 -14.46 -7.37
N GLN A 10 3.80 -14.45 -8.63
CA GLN A 10 2.80 -15.39 -9.17
C GLN A 10 3.28 -16.85 -9.09
N GLN A 11 4.60 -17.09 -8.95
CA GLN A 11 5.16 -18.43 -8.75
C GLN A 11 4.88 -18.98 -7.34
N HIS A 12 4.55 -18.13 -6.37
CA HIS A 12 4.30 -18.54 -4.99
C HIS A 12 2.83 -18.91 -4.74
N TYR A 13 1.90 -18.10 -5.22
CA TYR A 13 0.46 -18.36 -5.16
C TYR A 13 -0.27 -17.44 -6.16
N PRO A 14 -1.32 -17.90 -6.85
CA PRO A 14 -2.08 -17.06 -7.79
C PRO A 14 -2.78 -15.88 -7.08
N PHE A 15 -2.61 -14.67 -7.62
CA PHE A 15 -3.32 -13.48 -7.17
C PHE A 15 -3.67 -12.60 -8.37
N TYR A 16 -4.68 -11.75 -8.22
CA TYR A 16 -4.96 -10.73 -9.21
C TYR A 16 -4.18 -9.45 -8.91
N PHE A 17 -3.49 -8.92 -9.92
CA PHE A 17 -2.71 -7.68 -9.83
C PHE A 17 -3.28 -6.66 -10.80
N GLU A 18 -3.75 -5.54 -10.28
CA GLU A 18 -4.28 -4.44 -11.08
C GLU A 18 -3.40 -3.20 -10.90
N LYS A 19 -2.92 -2.63 -12.01
CA LYS A 19 -2.02 -1.46 -12.00
C LYS A 19 -2.64 -0.33 -12.79
N PHE A 20 -2.69 0.85 -12.17
CA PHE A 20 -3.15 2.09 -12.79
C PHE A 20 -2.00 3.09 -12.88
N ARG A 21 -1.93 3.80 -14.01
CA ARG A 21 -0.96 4.87 -14.22
C ARG A 21 -1.69 6.15 -14.59
N THR A 22 -1.53 7.16 -13.76
CA THR A 22 -2.02 8.53 -13.98
C THR A 22 -0.81 9.47 -13.99
N ASP A 23 -0.84 10.50 -13.13
CA ASP A 23 0.30 11.27 -12.64
C ASP A 23 1.18 10.49 -11.65
N GLY A 24 0.67 9.41 -11.05
CA GLY A 24 1.40 8.46 -10.22
C GLY A 24 1.27 7.01 -10.71
N ILE A 25 1.80 6.09 -9.91
CA ILE A 25 1.57 4.65 -10.07
C ILE A 25 0.76 4.17 -8.87
N GLU A 26 -0.37 3.55 -9.15
CA GLU A 26 -1.19 2.88 -8.15
C GLU A 26 -1.33 1.41 -8.55
N TYR A 27 -1.48 0.53 -7.56
CA TYR A 27 -1.82 -0.85 -7.83
C TYR A 27 -2.60 -1.46 -6.67
N ASP A 28 -3.44 -2.43 -6.99
CA ASP A 28 -4.22 -3.21 -6.06
C ASP A 28 -3.87 -4.71 -6.26
N MET A 29 -3.90 -5.48 -5.17
CA MET A 29 -3.60 -6.91 -5.17
C MET A 29 -4.71 -7.67 -4.46
N PHE A 30 -5.25 -8.70 -5.11
CA PHE A 30 -6.34 -9.51 -4.56
C PHE A 30 -5.92 -10.97 -4.52
N VAL A 31 -5.94 -11.54 -3.32
CA VAL A 31 -5.57 -12.94 -3.08
C VAL A 31 -6.61 -13.58 -2.18
N GLY A 32 -6.95 -14.84 -2.46
CA GLY A 32 -7.93 -15.59 -1.67
C GLY A 32 -8.27 -16.92 -2.32
N GLN A 33 -9.07 -17.71 -1.61
CA GLN A 33 -9.49 -19.04 -2.08
C GLN A 33 -10.30 -18.99 -3.38
N SER A 34 -11.01 -17.89 -3.63
CA SER A 34 -11.82 -17.70 -4.84
C SER A 34 -11.00 -17.45 -6.11
N ILE A 35 -9.72 -17.05 -5.98
CA ILE A 35 -8.84 -16.80 -7.13
C ILE A 35 -8.46 -18.12 -7.81
N ASP A 36 -8.14 -19.15 -7.03
CA ASP A 36 -7.89 -20.50 -7.52
C ASP A 36 -8.57 -21.52 -6.59
N PRO A 37 -9.77 -22.02 -6.97
CA PRO A 37 -10.50 -22.99 -6.16
C PRO A 37 -9.81 -24.35 -6.00
N ALA A 38 -8.85 -24.69 -6.87
CA ALA A 38 -8.14 -25.97 -6.83
C ALA A 38 -6.93 -25.93 -5.89
N LEU A 39 -6.41 -24.74 -5.60
CA LEU A 39 -5.25 -24.55 -4.72
C LEU A 39 -5.70 -24.04 -3.34
N PRO A 40 -5.39 -24.73 -2.23
CA PRO A 40 -5.76 -24.27 -0.90
C PRO A 40 -5.11 -22.94 -0.53
N PHE A 41 -5.94 -21.98 -0.11
CA PHE A 41 -5.47 -20.68 0.35
C PHE A 41 -5.03 -20.72 1.82
N HIS A 42 -3.87 -20.14 2.10
CA HIS A 42 -3.39 -19.87 3.45
C HIS A 42 -3.12 -18.37 3.65
N ARG A 43 -3.45 -17.87 4.84
CA ARG A 43 -3.21 -16.46 5.23
C ARG A 43 -1.75 -16.02 5.06
N LEU A 44 -0.80 -16.96 5.12
CA LEU A 44 0.61 -16.69 4.86
C LEU A 44 0.85 -16.04 3.49
N TYR A 45 0.09 -16.40 2.45
CA TYR A 45 0.23 -15.78 1.13
C TYR A 45 -0.15 -14.30 1.17
N LEU A 46 -1.23 -13.94 1.85
CA LEU A 46 -1.60 -12.54 2.07
C LEU A 46 -0.51 -11.78 2.84
N GLN A 47 0.03 -12.39 3.89
CA GLN A 47 1.09 -11.79 4.70
C GLN A 47 2.37 -11.55 3.89
N ASN A 48 2.73 -12.49 3.01
CA ASN A 48 3.88 -12.35 2.12
C ASN A 48 3.67 -11.19 1.11
N LEU A 49 2.48 -11.07 0.53
CA LEU A 49 2.18 -9.95 -0.38
C LEU A 49 2.23 -8.60 0.35
N ARG A 50 1.72 -8.52 1.58
CA ARG A 50 1.78 -7.29 2.39
C ARG A 50 3.21 -6.90 2.75
N LEU A 51 4.03 -7.87 3.16
CA LEU A 51 5.45 -7.62 3.42
C LEU A 51 6.16 -7.14 2.14
N TRP A 52 5.90 -7.80 1.02
CA TRP A 52 6.43 -7.39 -0.28
C TRP A 52 6.00 -5.97 -0.66
N GLN A 53 4.75 -5.59 -0.42
CA GLN A 53 4.29 -4.22 -0.70
C GLN A 53 5.15 -3.18 0.05
N VAL A 54 5.37 -3.35 1.35
CA VAL A 54 6.20 -2.43 2.14
C VAL A 54 7.64 -2.40 1.62
N GLN A 55 8.21 -3.58 1.32
CA GLN A 55 9.57 -3.70 0.78
C GLN A 55 9.70 -3.02 -0.60
N SER A 56 8.73 -3.23 -1.50
CA SER A 56 8.72 -2.63 -2.84
C SER A 56 8.66 -1.11 -2.79
N MET A 57 7.92 -0.53 -1.83
CA MET A 57 7.86 0.92 -1.64
C MET A 57 9.21 1.48 -1.20
N ALA A 58 9.93 0.79 -0.32
CA ALA A 58 11.28 1.17 0.08
C ALA A 58 12.26 1.09 -1.11
N GLU A 59 12.19 0.03 -1.90
CA GLU A 59 13.07 -0.13 -3.08
C GLU A 59 12.79 0.91 -4.16
N VAL A 60 11.52 1.20 -4.46
CA VAL A 60 11.16 2.28 -5.38
C VAL A 60 11.65 3.64 -4.87
N CYS A 61 11.54 3.89 -3.56
CA CYS A 61 12.06 5.11 -2.95
C CYS A 61 13.58 5.24 -3.14
N LYS A 62 14.35 4.16 -2.92
CA LYS A 62 15.81 4.14 -3.15
C LYS A 62 16.16 4.32 -4.62
N MET A 63 15.42 3.67 -5.53
CA MET A 63 15.63 3.82 -6.98
C MET A 63 15.46 5.28 -7.40
N ILE A 64 14.41 5.94 -6.91
CA ILE A 64 14.15 7.35 -7.22
C ILE A 64 15.25 8.24 -6.65
N GLN A 65 15.63 8.04 -5.39
CA GLN A 65 16.72 8.79 -4.76
C GLN A 65 18.03 8.70 -5.56
N ARG A 66 18.39 7.52 -6.08
CA ARG A 66 19.59 7.34 -6.92
C ARG A 66 19.52 8.13 -8.22
N MET A 67 18.33 8.27 -8.81
CA MET A 67 18.12 9.03 -10.04
C MET A 67 18.13 10.55 -9.81
N HIS A 68 17.98 11.06 -8.58
CA HIS A 68 17.91 12.51 -8.32
C HIS A 68 19.10 13.30 -8.86
N ALA A 69 20.30 12.72 -8.82
CA ALA A 69 21.52 13.37 -9.32
C ALA A 69 21.51 13.56 -10.84
N GLU A 70 20.74 12.74 -11.57
CA GLU A 70 20.67 12.73 -13.03
C GLU A 70 19.45 13.51 -13.55
N MET A 71 18.50 13.87 -12.68
CA MET A 71 17.28 14.54 -13.08
C MET A 71 17.50 16.05 -13.31
N PRO A 72 17.07 16.61 -14.46
CA PRO A 72 17.11 18.06 -14.70
C PRO A 72 16.33 18.88 -13.67
N LYS A 73 15.32 18.28 -13.05
CA LYS A 73 14.56 18.79 -11.91
C LYS A 73 14.35 17.66 -10.92
N GLN A 74 14.69 17.89 -9.66
CA GLN A 74 14.49 16.90 -8.60
C GLN A 74 12.98 16.69 -8.39
N LEU A 75 12.51 15.49 -8.71
CA LEU A 75 11.13 15.08 -8.52
C LEU A 75 11.05 14.17 -7.30
N PHE A 76 10.41 14.67 -6.25
CA PHE A 76 10.16 13.89 -5.05
C PHE A 76 8.84 13.14 -5.19
N VAL A 77 8.86 11.85 -4.84
CA VAL A 77 7.64 11.05 -4.73
C VAL A 77 7.33 10.77 -3.27
N THR A 78 6.06 10.47 -3.00
CA THR A 78 5.61 10.03 -1.69
C THR A 78 4.91 8.68 -1.80
N HIS A 79 5.09 7.83 -0.80
CA HIS A 79 4.57 6.46 -0.83
C HIS A 79 3.46 6.30 0.21
N ILE A 80 2.34 5.70 -0.21
CA ILE A 80 1.21 5.43 0.66
C ILE A 80 0.67 4.02 0.42
N ILE A 81 0.34 3.32 1.50
CA ILE A 81 -0.38 2.05 1.49
C ILE A 81 -1.67 2.27 2.27
N TYR A 82 -2.81 1.98 1.65
CA TYR A 82 -4.10 1.96 2.35
C TYR A 82 -4.47 0.52 2.65
N VAL A 83 -4.57 0.18 3.94
CA VAL A 83 -4.88 -1.17 4.40
C VAL A 83 -6.38 -1.32 4.53
N ASN A 84 -6.93 -2.16 3.68
CA ASN A 84 -8.32 -2.60 3.74
C ASN A 84 -8.36 -4.13 3.85
N SER A 85 -8.56 -4.64 5.06
CA SER A 85 -8.46 -6.07 5.37
C SER A 85 -9.78 -6.84 5.29
N GLU A 86 -10.89 -6.16 5.00
CA GLU A 86 -12.18 -6.84 4.85
C GLU A 86 -12.19 -7.64 3.54
N PRO A 87 -12.67 -8.91 3.57
CA PRO A 87 -12.94 -9.65 2.35
C PRO A 87 -13.89 -8.88 1.45
N ILE A 88 -13.62 -8.92 0.15
CA ILE A 88 -14.42 -8.25 -0.86
C ILE A 88 -14.76 -9.23 -1.98
N ASP A 89 -15.94 -9.05 -2.54
CA ASP A 89 -16.36 -9.77 -3.73
C ASP A 89 -15.85 -9.04 -4.97
N VAL A 90 -15.10 -9.77 -5.80
CA VAL A 90 -14.62 -9.30 -7.09
C VAL A 90 -15.35 -10.05 -8.19
N SER A 91 -15.91 -9.32 -9.16
CA SER A 91 -16.59 -9.92 -10.31
C SER A 91 -15.94 -9.46 -11.61
N PHE A 92 -15.91 -10.35 -12.60
CA PHE A 92 -15.33 -10.03 -13.89
C PHE A 92 -16.35 -9.33 -14.78
N ARG A 93 -16.05 -8.09 -15.16
CA ARG A 93 -16.86 -7.31 -16.09
C ARG A 93 -16.43 -7.62 -17.52
N ASN A 94 -17.24 -8.40 -18.23
CA ASN A 94 -16.94 -8.87 -19.58
C ASN A 94 -16.80 -7.75 -20.62
N ASP A 95 -17.57 -6.67 -20.46
CA ASP A 95 -17.55 -5.47 -21.29
C ASP A 95 -16.22 -4.72 -21.18
N GLU A 96 -15.71 -4.59 -19.96
CA GLU A 96 -14.49 -3.82 -19.65
C GLU A 96 -13.24 -4.71 -19.56
N LYS A 97 -13.42 -6.04 -19.60
CA LYS A 97 -12.38 -7.06 -19.44
C LYS A 97 -11.51 -6.84 -18.21
N ARG A 98 -12.11 -6.43 -17.10
CA ARG A 98 -11.46 -6.18 -15.81
C ARG A 98 -12.29 -6.72 -14.66
N PHE A 99 -11.64 -6.95 -13.52
CA PHE A 99 -12.38 -7.21 -12.28
C PHE A 99 -12.87 -5.90 -11.68
N ASP A 100 -14.09 -5.90 -11.14
CA ASP A 100 -14.66 -4.79 -10.39
C ASP A 100 -15.07 -5.30 -9.00
N VAL A 101 -15.05 -4.41 -8.01
CA VAL A 101 -15.42 -4.75 -6.63
C VAL A 101 -16.91 -4.46 -6.46
N GLU A 102 -17.69 -5.46 -6.05
CA GLU A 102 -19.15 -5.30 -5.93
C GLU A 102 -19.58 -4.63 -4.61
N GLY A 103 -20.70 -3.89 -4.65
CA GLY A 103 -21.43 -3.42 -3.46
C GLY A 103 -21.11 -2.00 -2.95
N SER A 104 -21.88 -1.56 -1.94
CA SER A 104 -21.74 -0.24 -1.30
C SER A 104 -20.42 -0.07 -0.54
N TYR A 105 -19.76 -1.18 -0.20
CA TYR A 105 -18.44 -1.20 0.45
C TYR A 105 -17.36 -0.58 -0.44
N ASN A 106 -17.45 -0.78 -1.76
CA ASN A 106 -16.57 -0.16 -2.74
C ASN A 106 -16.67 1.38 -2.70
N ILE A 107 -17.84 1.96 -2.42
CA ILE A 107 -18.02 3.42 -2.38
C ILE A 107 -17.16 4.04 -1.27
N ARG A 108 -17.17 3.46 -0.05
CA ARG A 108 -16.35 3.97 1.06
C ARG A 108 -14.85 3.86 0.75
N TYR A 109 -14.42 2.73 0.19
CA TYR A 109 -13.04 2.52 -0.25
C TYR A 109 -12.61 3.59 -1.27
N GLN A 110 -13.39 3.78 -2.34
CA GLN A 110 -13.10 4.75 -3.40
C GLN A 110 -13.14 6.19 -2.91
N MET A 111 -14.03 6.52 -1.97
CA MET A 111 -14.06 7.85 -1.35
C MET A 111 -12.80 8.14 -0.54
N ILE A 112 -12.31 7.17 0.22
CA ILE A 112 -11.06 7.29 0.98
C ILE A 112 -9.89 7.45 0.02
N LYS A 113 -9.77 6.57 -0.98
CA LYS A 113 -8.68 6.58 -1.97
C LYS A 113 -8.51 7.95 -2.65
N LYS A 114 -9.62 8.63 -2.98
CA LYS A 114 -9.61 9.97 -3.60
C LYS A 114 -9.11 11.10 -2.68
N ARG A 115 -9.10 10.90 -1.37
CA ARG A 115 -8.84 11.95 -0.36
C ARG A 115 -7.57 11.70 0.44
N ILE A 116 -7.21 10.42 0.61
CA ILE A 116 -6.11 9.97 1.47
C ILE A 116 -4.77 10.57 1.06
N ASP A 117 -4.57 10.84 -0.24
CA ASP A 117 -3.36 11.48 -0.74
C ASP A 117 -3.12 12.84 -0.06
N LYS A 118 -4.18 13.62 0.23
CA LYS A 118 -4.09 14.99 0.77
C LYS A 118 -4.31 15.07 2.28
N VAL A 119 -4.47 13.94 2.95
CA VAL A 119 -4.82 13.90 4.37
C VAL A 119 -3.71 14.49 5.24
N LYS A 120 -4.09 15.27 6.24
CA LYS A 120 -3.19 15.82 7.25
C LYS A 120 -3.19 14.99 8.53
N ILE A 121 -2.09 15.13 9.29
CA ILE A 121 -2.02 14.64 10.67
C ILE A 121 -2.96 15.50 11.51
N ARG A 122 -3.77 14.85 12.37
CA ARG A 122 -4.78 15.52 13.20
C ARG A 122 -4.14 16.66 14.00
N ASP A 123 -4.84 17.79 14.05
CA ASP A 123 -4.44 18.98 14.79
C ASP A 123 -3.14 19.63 14.28
N THR A 124 -2.74 19.35 13.03
CA THR A 124 -1.57 19.96 12.37
C THR A 124 -1.87 20.34 10.91
N ASP A 125 -0.99 21.14 10.31
CA ASP A 125 -0.99 21.40 8.87
C ASP A 125 -0.09 20.44 8.07
N GLU A 126 0.52 19.46 8.73
CA GLU A 126 1.44 18.54 8.10
C GLU A 126 0.69 17.45 7.33
N ARG A 127 1.05 17.31 6.05
CA ARG A 127 0.54 16.21 5.20
C ARG A 127 1.11 14.88 5.68
N LEU A 128 0.28 13.83 5.69
CA LEU A 128 0.70 12.50 6.10
C LEU A 128 1.89 12.00 5.26
N THR A 129 1.76 12.10 3.93
CA THR A 129 2.75 11.63 2.98
C THR A 129 3.93 12.58 2.88
N GLN A 130 5.14 12.05 3.02
CA GLN A 130 6.39 12.81 2.99
C GLN A 130 7.41 12.09 2.10
N PRO A 131 8.26 12.82 1.34
CA PRO A 131 9.35 12.22 0.59
C PRO A 131 10.28 11.41 1.50
N GLY A 132 10.81 10.30 1.00
CA GLY A 132 11.69 9.42 1.78
C GLY A 132 10.97 8.62 2.87
N ARG A 133 9.63 8.73 2.98
CA ARG A 133 8.84 7.99 3.96
C ARG A 133 7.76 7.15 3.28
N ILE A 134 7.36 6.10 3.99
CA ILE A 134 6.21 5.26 3.66
C ILE A 134 5.13 5.54 4.69
N ALA A 135 3.95 5.94 4.23
CA ALA A 135 2.75 6.06 5.05
C ALA A 135 1.86 4.84 4.89
N ILE A 136 1.40 4.25 5.99
CA ILE A 136 0.52 3.07 5.99
C ILE A 136 -0.74 3.45 6.76
N VAL A 137 -1.84 3.66 6.05
CA VAL A 137 -3.12 4.08 6.63
C VAL A 137 -3.99 2.87 6.92
N TYR A 138 -4.57 2.83 8.11
CA TYR A 138 -5.41 1.73 8.58
C TYR A 138 -6.57 2.26 9.42
N SER A 139 -7.58 1.41 9.61
CA SER A 139 -8.70 1.66 10.52
C SER A 139 -8.73 0.69 11.71
N ALA A 140 -8.29 -0.56 11.50
CA ALA A 140 -8.26 -1.58 12.55
C ALA A 140 -6.91 -1.67 13.25
N LYS A 141 -6.92 -1.84 14.58
CA LYS A 141 -5.68 -2.02 15.36
C LYS A 141 -4.91 -3.30 14.96
N ALA A 142 -5.62 -4.37 14.62
CA ALA A 142 -5.00 -5.63 14.22
C ALA A 142 -4.11 -5.46 12.96
N ASP A 143 -4.54 -4.63 12.01
CA ASP A 143 -3.75 -4.30 10.83
C ASP A 143 -2.47 -3.56 11.22
N ALA A 144 -2.58 -2.58 12.12
CA ALA A 144 -1.42 -1.85 12.61
C ALA A 144 -0.39 -2.78 13.26
N ASP A 145 -0.82 -3.75 14.06
CA ASP A 145 0.07 -4.68 14.75
C ASP A 145 0.76 -5.65 13.76
N GLU A 146 0.07 -6.06 12.68
CA GLU A 146 0.65 -6.84 11.57
C GLU A 146 1.71 -6.04 10.81
N TYR A 147 1.39 -4.80 10.40
CA TYR A 147 2.34 -3.94 9.68
C TYR A 147 3.53 -3.50 10.53
N VAL A 148 3.36 -3.29 11.84
CA VAL A 148 4.49 -3.03 12.76
C VAL A 148 5.47 -4.20 12.75
N SER A 149 5.00 -5.43 12.60
CA SER A 149 5.86 -6.61 12.53
C SER A 149 6.69 -6.61 11.24
N TYR A 150 6.08 -6.24 10.10
CA TYR A 150 6.81 -6.05 8.83
C TYR A 150 7.84 -4.93 8.89
N ILE A 151 7.47 -3.78 9.48
CA ILE A 151 8.37 -2.64 9.63
C ILE A 151 9.57 -3.04 10.47
N ARG A 152 9.37 -3.70 11.62
CA ARG A 152 10.47 -4.16 12.48
C ARG A 152 11.39 -5.15 11.78
N TYR A 153 10.82 -6.08 11.02
CA TYR A 153 11.60 -7.00 10.21
C TYR A 153 12.49 -6.24 9.21
N LEU A 154 11.93 -5.27 8.49
CA LEU A 154 12.66 -4.46 7.51
C LEU A 154 13.66 -3.47 8.14
N GLN A 155 13.39 -2.95 9.35
CA GLN A 155 14.34 -2.17 10.14
C GLN A 155 15.56 -3.00 10.54
N ALA A 156 15.34 -4.25 10.97
CA ALA A 156 16.43 -5.18 11.29
C ALA A 156 17.31 -5.53 10.07
N GLN A 157 16.77 -5.39 8.85
CA GLN A 157 17.51 -5.56 7.60
C GLN A 157 18.10 -4.24 7.07
N HIS A 158 18.03 -3.14 7.84
CA HIS A 158 18.44 -1.80 7.40
C HIS A 158 17.77 -1.32 6.11
N VAL A 159 16.54 -1.77 5.85
CA VAL A 159 15.72 -1.29 4.72
C VAL A 159 14.92 -0.05 5.13
N LEU A 160 14.46 0.00 6.38
CA LEU A 160 13.72 1.11 6.97
C LEU A 160 14.48 1.69 8.16
N ALA A 161 14.29 2.98 8.42
CA ALA A 161 14.87 3.69 9.55
C ALA A 161 14.17 3.34 10.87
N ASP A 162 14.87 3.49 12.00
CA ASP A 162 14.31 3.29 13.35
C ASP A 162 13.56 4.54 13.87
N ASP A 163 12.61 5.04 13.08
CA ASP A 163 11.87 6.28 13.33
C ASP A 163 10.35 6.12 13.17
N LEU A 164 9.83 4.93 13.48
CA LEU A 164 8.41 4.58 13.33
C LEU A 164 7.49 5.53 14.14
N GLU A 165 6.65 6.26 13.43
CA GLU A 165 5.60 7.11 13.97
C GLU A 165 4.24 6.41 13.96
N ARG A 166 3.42 6.71 14.97
CA ARG A 166 1.99 6.35 15.01
C ARG A 166 1.18 7.63 15.04
N LEU A 167 0.36 7.83 14.02
CA LEU A 167 -0.29 9.10 13.74
C LEU A 167 -1.81 8.93 13.74
N GLU A 168 -2.51 9.95 14.23
CA GLU A 168 -3.95 10.10 14.03
C GLU A 168 -4.18 11.09 12.88
N LEU A 169 -5.15 10.81 12.01
CA LEU A 169 -5.41 11.64 10.83
C LEU A 169 -6.62 12.54 11.05
N GLU A 170 -6.68 13.64 10.29
CA GLU A 170 -7.88 14.46 10.23
C GLU A 170 -9.10 13.65 9.73
N GLU A 171 -10.29 14.07 10.13
CA GLU A 171 -11.51 13.45 9.62
C GLU A 171 -11.74 13.81 8.17
N LEU A 172 -12.05 12.80 7.36
CA LEU A 172 -12.48 12.99 5.98
C LEU A 172 -14.01 12.96 5.97
N GLN A 173 -14.64 13.66 5.02
CA GLN A 173 -16.09 13.66 4.92
C GLN A 173 -16.64 12.24 4.76
N GLY A 174 -17.43 11.78 5.73
CA GLY A 174 -18.01 10.44 5.75
C GLY A 174 -17.05 9.34 6.23
N VAL A 175 -15.85 9.68 6.72
CA VAL A 175 -14.85 8.73 7.21
C VAL A 175 -14.14 9.29 8.44
N SER A 176 -14.35 8.64 9.58
CA SER A 176 -13.69 8.97 10.84
C SER A 176 -12.78 7.82 11.32
N GLY A 177 -11.87 8.15 12.24
CA GLY A 177 -11.04 7.17 12.94
C GLY A 177 -9.87 6.60 12.14
N LEU A 178 -9.47 7.23 11.03
CA LEU A 178 -8.27 6.81 10.30
C LEU A 178 -7.02 7.12 11.11
N ARG A 179 -6.09 6.16 11.11
CA ARG A 179 -4.78 6.26 11.72
C ARG A 179 -3.72 5.85 10.71
N ALA A 180 -2.48 6.23 10.96
CA ALA A 180 -1.37 5.85 10.11
C ALA A 180 -0.15 5.40 10.91
N LEU A 181 0.64 4.53 10.29
CA LEU A 181 2.05 4.36 10.59
C LEU A 181 2.83 5.18 9.58
N ARG A 182 3.91 5.83 9.99
CA ARG A 182 4.83 6.49 9.08
C ARG A 182 6.26 6.13 9.46
N VAL A 183 7.08 5.79 8.49
CA VAL A 183 8.46 5.33 8.72
C VAL A 183 9.37 5.79 7.59
N GLY A 184 10.60 6.16 7.92
CA GLY A 184 11.64 6.51 6.97
C GLY A 184 12.18 5.30 6.22
N VAL A 185 12.56 5.50 4.96
CA VAL A 185 13.34 4.54 4.19
C VAL A 185 14.82 4.80 4.46
N GLN A 186 15.62 3.73 4.63
CA GLN A 186 17.07 3.86 4.68
C GLN A 186 17.57 4.17 3.26
N LEU A 187 18.01 5.41 3.03
CA LEU A 187 18.43 5.90 1.70
C LEU A 187 19.95 5.89 1.49
N ASP A 188 20.71 5.64 2.56
CA ASP A 188 22.18 5.56 2.55
C ASP A 188 22.70 4.21 2.04
#